data_AF-A0A921ZXT1-F1
#
_entry.id   AF-A0A921ZXT1-F1
#
_cell.length_a   1.000
_cell.length_b   1.000
_cell.length_c   1.000
_cell.angle_alpha   90.00
_cell.angle_beta   90.00
_cell.angle_gamma   90.00
#
_symmetry.space_group_name_H-M   'P 1'
#
loop_
_entity.id
_entity.type
_entity.pdbx_description
1 polymer ?
#
loop_
_entity_poly.entity_id
_entity_poly.type
_entity_poly.pdbx_seq_one_letter_code
_entity_poly.pdbx_strand_id
1 'polypeptide(L)'
;MYDTPQTPLDRAVWWTEYVLRHKGAQHLKSPAANMTYAEYFMLDFVLTLIGVQSVALVILVYIIYYVIRLFKYGSVKIKRS
;
A
#
# COMPACT_ATOMS: atom_id res chain seq x y z
N MET A 1 23.06 -36.49 -1.18
CA MET A 1 22.32 -36.39 -2.45
C MET A 1 22.60 -35.00 -3.00
N TYR A 2 23.35 -34.92 -4.09
CA TYR A 2 23.59 -33.69 -4.84
C TYR A 2 22.60 -33.72 -6.01
N ASP A 3 21.48 -33.01 -5.90
CA ASP A 3 20.37 -33.11 -6.88
C ASP A 3 20.61 -32.26 -8.13
N THR A 4 21.76 -31.60 -8.23
CA THR A 4 22.11 -30.78 -9.39
C THR A 4 23.36 -31.33 -10.06
N PRO A 5 23.23 -31.94 -11.25
CA PRO A 5 24.34 -32.58 -11.97
C PRO A 5 25.33 -31.60 -12.60
N GLN A 6 25.08 -30.28 -12.51
CA GLN A 6 25.88 -29.24 -13.17
C GLN A 6 26.60 -28.34 -12.16
N THR A 7 27.80 -27.89 -12.53
CA THR A 7 28.55 -26.92 -11.74
C THR A 7 27.83 -25.55 -11.74
N PRO A 8 28.03 -24.71 -10.70
CA PRO A 8 27.45 -23.37 -10.67
C PRO A 8 27.83 -22.51 -11.88
N LEU A 9 29.04 -22.71 -12.42
CA LEU A 9 29.54 -22.02 -13.61
C LEU A 9 28.73 -22.43 -14.85
N ASP A 10 28.57 -23.73 -15.09
CA ASP A 10 27.82 -24.25 -16.25
C ASP A 10 26.37 -23.78 -16.22
N ARG A 11 25.78 -23.73 -15.03
CA ARG A 11 24.42 -23.21 -14.83
C ARG A 11 24.33 -21.72 -15.20
N ALA A 12 25.30 -20.90 -14.77
CA ALA A 12 25.31 -19.47 -15.07
C ALA A 12 25.46 -19.23 -16.58
N VAL A 13 26.33 -19.98 -17.25
CA VAL A 13 26.49 -19.94 -18.71
C VAL A 13 25.18 -20.31 -19.40
N TRP A 14 24.56 -21.42 -18.98
CA TRP A 14 23.29 -21.88 -19.55
C TRP A 14 22.18 -20.83 -19.43
N TRP A 15 22.01 -20.20 -18.27
CA TRP A 15 21.01 -19.13 -18.09
C TRP A 15 21.31 -17.89 -18.93
N THR A 16 22.58 -17.53 -19.08
CA THR A 16 22.98 -16.39 -19.92
C THR A 16 22.63 -16.66 -21.38
N GLU A 17 22.94 -17.85 -21.89
CA GLU A 17 22.56 -18.27 -23.24
C GLU A 17 21.04 -18.37 -23.41
N TYR A 18 20.32 -18.84 -22.38
CA TYR A 18 18.86 -18.92 -22.39
C TYR A 18 18.24 -17.52 -22.55
N VAL A 19 18.71 -16.53 -21.79
CA VAL A 19 18.26 -15.13 -21.88
C VAL A 19 18.54 -14.53 -23.26
N LEU A 20 19.72 -14.79 -23.82
CA LEU A 20 20.09 -14.35 -25.17
C LEU A 20 19.18 -14.99 -26.25
N ARG A 21 18.94 -16.31 -26.15
CA ARG A 21 18.06 -17.05 -27.08
C ARG A 21 16.60 -16.57 -27.03
N HIS A 22 16.12 -16.15 -25.87
CA HIS A 22 14.73 -15.72 -25.66
C HIS A 22 14.56 -14.19 -25.64
N LYS A 23 15.40 -13.46 -26.39
CA LYS A 23 15.30 -12.00 -26.59
C LYS A 23 15.21 -11.23 -25.26
N GLY A 24 16.06 -11.58 -24.30
CA GLY A 24 16.11 -10.94 -23.00
C GLY A 24 15.09 -11.48 -21.99
N ALA A 25 14.45 -12.62 -22.29
CA ALA A 25 13.52 -13.34 -21.43
C ALA A 25 12.55 -12.39 -20.73
N GLN A 26 11.65 -11.76 -21.50
CA GLN A 26 10.76 -10.70 -20.98
C GLN A 26 9.93 -11.14 -19.76
N HIS A 27 9.56 -12.41 -19.68
CA HIS A 27 8.90 -13.03 -18.54
C HIS A 27 9.74 -13.14 -17.24
N LEU A 28 11.06 -13.07 -17.33
CA LEU A 28 11.97 -13.03 -16.18
C LEU A 28 12.22 -11.61 -15.68
N LYS A 29 11.81 -10.58 -16.44
CA LYS A 29 11.93 -9.20 -15.99
C LYS A 29 10.89 -8.94 -14.91
N SER A 30 11.32 -8.30 -13.82
CA SER A 30 10.39 -7.79 -12.82
C SER A 30 9.39 -6.85 -13.49
N PRO A 31 8.07 -7.03 -13.27
CA PRO A 31 7.05 -6.08 -13.73
C PRO A 31 7.35 -4.65 -13.27
N ALA A 32 7.98 -4.50 -12.10
CA ALA A 32 8.39 -3.21 -11.54
C ALA A 32 9.38 -2.43 -12.42
N ALA A 33 10.11 -3.10 -13.32
CA ALA A 33 11.06 -2.43 -14.21
C ALA A 33 10.39 -1.55 -15.28
N ASN A 34 9.11 -1.79 -15.58
CA ASN A 34 8.33 -1.01 -16.55
C ASN A 34 7.23 -0.16 -15.89
N MET A 35 7.16 -0.13 -14.55
CA MET A 35 6.15 0.62 -13.83
C MET A 35 6.57 2.08 -13.67
N THR A 36 5.57 2.97 -13.70
CA THR A 36 5.80 4.37 -13.32
C THR A 36 6.04 4.48 -11.81
N TYR A 37 6.74 5.52 -11.36
CA TYR A 37 6.96 5.74 -9.93
C TYR A 37 5.64 5.78 -9.13
N ALA A 38 4.56 6.28 -9.73
CA ALA A 38 3.24 6.34 -9.09
C ALA A 38 2.65 4.95 -8.80
N GLU A 39 2.79 4.02 -9.75
CA GLU A 39 2.33 2.63 -9.61
C GLU A 39 3.23 1.84 -8.65
N TYR A 40 4.55 2.04 -8.74
CA TYR A 40 5.53 1.43 -7.85
C TYR A 40 5.27 1.78 -6.37
N PHE A 41 4.94 3.04 -6.09
CA PHE A 41 4.61 3.50 -4.74
C PHE A 41 3.13 3.35 -4.36
N MET A 42 2.29 2.80 -5.25
CA MET A 42 0.84 2.65 -5.04
C MET A 42 0.19 3.92 -4.48
N LEU A 43 0.46 5.08 -5.10
CA LEU A 43 0.04 6.38 -4.58
C LEU A 43 -1.49 6.47 -4.37
N ASP A 44 -2.27 5.81 -5.22
CA ASP A 44 -3.74 5.74 -5.08
C ASP A 44 -4.18 5.08 -3.76
N PHE A 45 -3.47 4.03 -3.33
CA PHE A 45 -3.74 3.36 -2.06
C PHE A 45 -3.39 4.26 -0.86
N VAL A 46 -2.27 4.98 -0.95
CA VAL A 46 -1.85 5.92 0.10
C VAL A 46 -2.85 7.08 0.22
N LEU A 47 -3.27 7.66 -0.91
CA LEU A 47 -4.22 8.77 -0.95
C LEU A 47 -5.60 8.37 -0.39
N THR A 48 -6.09 7.19 -0.79
CA THR A 48 -7.37 6.66 -0.26
C THR A 48 -7.29 6.41 1.24
N LEU A 49 -6.18 5.86 1.75
CA LEU A 49 -5.97 5.62 3.18
C LEU A 49 -5.95 6.92 4.01
N ILE A 50 -5.24 7.95 3.52
CA ILE A 50 -5.22 9.28 4.15
C ILE A 50 -6.61 9.91 4.11
N GLY A 51 -7.30 9.81 2.98
CA GLY A 51 -8.68 10.28 2.81
C GLY A 51 -9.61 9.67 3.85
N VAL A 52 -9.62 8.34 3.97
CA VAL A 52 -10.45 7.62 4.94
C VAL A 52 -10.12 8.02 6.38
N GLN A 53 -8.83 8.12 6.74
CA GLN A 53 -8.44 8.59 8.08
C GLN A 53 -8.92 10.01 8.36
N SER A 54 -8.75 10.93 7.40
CA SER A 54 -9.16 12.32 7.57
C SER A 54 -10.67 12.45 7.79
N VAL A 55 -11.47 11.71 7.02
CA VAL A 55 -12.94 11.69 7.15
C VAL A 55 -13.34 11.12 8.50
N ALA A 56 -12.73 10.02 8.93
CA ALA A 56 -13.00 9.42 10.24
C ALA A 56 -12.70 10.39 11.39
N LEU A 57 -11.58 11.12 11.31
CA LEU A 57 -11.21 12.15 12.30
C LEU A 57 -12.21 13.31 12.32
N VAL A 58 -12.63 13.80 11.16
CA VAL A 58 -13.64 14.87 11.07
C VAL A 58 -14.97 14.44 11.71
N ILE A 59 -15.42 13.21 11.41
CA ILE A 59 -16.63 12.64 12.01
C ILE A 59 -16.49 12.55 13.53
N LEU A 60 -15.35 12.05 14.03
CA LEU A 60 -15.08 11.92 15.46
C LEU A 60 -15.11 13.28 16.17
N VAL A 61 -14.45 14.30 15.62
CA VAL A 61 -14.46 15.68 16.16
C VAL A 61 -15.88 16.23 16.18
N TYR A 62 -16.65 16.00 15.11
CA TYR A 62 -18.03 16.45 15.02
C TYR A 62 -18.90 15.79 16.10
N ILE A 63 -18.79 14.48 16.29
CA ILE A 63 -19.51 13.76 17.35
C ILE A 63 -19.16 14.34 18.72
N ILE A 64 -17.88 14.54 19.02
CA ILE A 64 -17.43 15.12 20.30
C ILE A 64 -18.03 16.52 20.49
N TYR A 65 -17.98 17.38 19.46
CA TYR A 65 -18.57 18.71 19.50
C TYR A 65 -20.07 18.67 19.83
N TYR A 66 -20.83 17.78 19.17
CA TYR A 66 -22.27 17.64 19.41
C TYR A 66 -22.57 17.12 20.82
N VAL A 67 -21.81 16.13 21.30
CA VAL A 67 -21.95 15.58 22.64
C VAL A 67 -21.72 16.68 23.69
N ILE A 68 -20.63 17.45 23.57
CA ILE A 68 -20.34 18.57 24.49
C ILE A 68 -21.45 19.62 24.43
N ARG A 69 -21.97 19.94 23.24
CA ARG A 69 -23.07 20.90 23.07
C ARG A 69 -24.36 20.41 23.76
N LEU A 70 -24.69 19.13 23.63
CA LEU A 70 -25.86 18.53 24.29
C LEU A 70 -25.74 18.59 25.81
N PHE A 71 -24.58 18.22 26.37
CA PHE A 71 -24.34 18.31 27.81
C PHE A 71 -24.45 19.75 28.33
N LYS A 72 -23.87 20.73 27.61
CA LYS A 72 -24.03 22.15 27.97
C LYS A 72 -25.49 22.59 27.95
N TYR A 73 -26.26 22.21 26.92
CA TYR A 73 -27.67 22.58 26.81
C TYR A 73 -28.52 21.94 27.92
N GLY A 74 -28.26 20.67 28.26
CA GLY A 74 -28.92 19.97 29.37
C GLY A 74 -28.65 20.62 30.73
N SER A 75 -27.39 20.94 31.04
CA SER A 75 -27.02 21.63 32.29
C SER A 75 -27.64 23.03 32.42
N VAL A 76 -27.76 23.78 31.32
CA VAL A 76 -28.40 25.11 31.33
C VAL A 76 -29.91 24.99 31.58
N LYS A 77 -30.58 23.97 31.03
CA LYS A 77 -32.02 23.75 31.23
C LYS A 77 -32.36 23.35 32.67
N ILE A 78 -31.56 22.48 33.28
CA ILE A 78 -31.76 22.04 34.68
C ILE A 78 -31.62 23.21 35.66
N LYS A 79 -30.68 24.14 35.44
CA LYS A 79 -30.47 25.30 36.32
C LYS A 79 -31.58 26.37 36.24
N ARG A 80 -32.41 26.35 35.19
CA ARG A 80 -33.51 27.33 34.99
C ARG A 80 -34.88 26.82 35.44
N SER A 81 -35.03 25.53 35.74
CA SER A 81 -36.25 24.96 36.34
C SER A 81 -36.17 25.01 37.85
#